data_AF-K4B4Z5-F1
#
_entry.id   AF-K4B4Z5-F1
#
_cell.length_a   1.000
_cell.length_b   1.000
_cell.length_c   1.000
_cell.angle_alpha   90.00
_cell.angle_beta   90.00
_cell.angle_gamma   90.00
#
_symmetry.space_group_name_H-M   'P 1'
#
loop_
_entity.id
_entity.type
_entity.pdbx_description
1 polymer ?
#
loop_
_entity_poly.entity_id
_entity_poly.type
_entity_poly.pdbx_seq_one_letter_code
_entity_poly.pdbx_strand_id
1 'polypeptide(L)'
;MNNVQENSFHDLVPSPTSEQSYNDSSLEGVAANFKLLLKLIQDHKDASNKDNTDGLRMLRVTTMMTILDNVRTRIKKCQSFGEKRLSESKLRRCYTDVKLTNNVRKEKKQDEAMIDEKERLKRQLNASLAARKRLEVMCWSLGKEKEIMAAELSKKVHEVSEMEDLINELKEKNECLVERLHEGSKEKHEIKIETNKALSEQLLRSLDGYRSIKRKWKNEHEKNMTMHETLEEMGAKIESGIHLFRQKITSVEDIIELEHVIESLEMQVAKHL
;
A
#
# COMPACT_ATOMS: atom_id res chain seq x y z
N MET A 1 -51.28 0.33 -22.61
CA MET A 1 -51.66 1.04 -21.36
C MET A 1 -50.36 1.56 -20.76
N ASN A 2 -49.73 2.63 -21.23
CA ASN A 2 -50.14 4.01 -21.55
C ASN A 2 -49.74 4.97 -20.41
N ASN A 3 -49.21 6.13 -20.85
CA ASN A 3 -48.89 7.39 -20.15
C ASN A 3 -47.45 7.42 -19.60
N VAL A 4 -46.47 8.17 -20.12
CA VAL A 4 -46.42 9.46 -20.87
C VAL A 4 -47.16 10.61 -20.20
N GLN A 5 -46.38 11.50 -19.57
CA GLN A 5 -46.55 12.96 -19.40
C GLN A 5 -45.27 13.42 -18.68
N GLU A 6 -44.27 14.11 -19.23
CA GLU A 6 -44.20 15.29 -20.11
C GLU A 6 -44.93 16.55 -19.62
N ASN A 7 -44.12 17.62 -19.49
CA ASN A 7 -44.41 19.06 -19.46
C ASN A 7 -44.82 19.68 -18.11
N SER A 8 -44.30 20.84 -17.69
CA SER A 8 -43.39 21.82 -18.31
C SER A 8 -43.05 22.90 -17.28
N PHE A 9 -41.91 23.57 -17.40
CA PHE A 9 -41.87 25.04 -17.51
C PHE A 9 -40.54 25.45 -18.15
N HIS A 10 -40.57 25.59 -19.47
CA HIS A 10 -39.68 26.45 -20.23
C HIS A 10 -40.21 27.88 -20.09
N ASP A 11 -39.39 28.81 -19.62
CA ASP A 11 -39.17 30.08 -20.33
C ASP A 11 -38.14 30.94 -19.58
N LEU A 12 -36.90 30.93 -20.06
CA LEU A 12 -36.04 32.12 -19.99
C LEU A 12 -35.17 32.13 -21.27
N VAL A 13 -35.67 32.90 -22.23
CA VAL A 13 -34.97 33.43 -23.39
C VAL A 13 -33.55 33.88 -23.02
N PRO A 14 -32.48 33.44 -23.72
CA PRO A 14 -31.19 34.10 -23.63
C PRO A 14 -31.23 35.35 -24.53
N SER A 15 -31.28 36.53 -23.92
CA SER A 15 -31.02 37.78 -24.63
C SER A 15 -29.58 37.80 -25.16
N PRO A 16 -29.37 38.22 -26.43
CA PRO A 16 -28.06 38.21 -27.06
C PRO A 16 -27.28 39.41 -26.55
N THR A 17 -26.37 39.17 -25.60
CA THR A 17 -25.45 40.22 -25.17
C THR A 17 -24.03 39.75 -25.42
N SER A 18 -23.47 40.33 -26.47
CA SER A 18 -22.05 40.54 -26.70
C SER A 18 -21.18 39.29 -26.76
N GLU A 19 -20.88 38.92 -28.00
CA GLU A 19 -19.68 38.20 -28.42
C GLU A 19 -18.50 38.41 -27.45
N GLN A 20 -18.27 37.41 -26.62
CA GLN A 20 -16.97 37.18 -26.03
C GLN A 20 -16.58 35.78 -26.47
N SER A 21 -16.05 35.70 -27.70
CA SER A 21 -15.38 34.53 -28.25
C SER A 21 -14.10 34.26 -27.45
N TYR A 22 -14.26 33.84 -26.19
CA TYR A 22 -13.19 33.36 -25.34
C TYR A 22 -12.70 32.04 -25.90
N ASN A 23 -11.75 32.06 -26.85
CA ASN A 23 -10.91 30.94 -27.29
C ASN A 23 -11.52 29.54 -27.08
N ASP A 24 -12.77 29.36 -27.51
CA ASP A 24 -13.56 28.17 -27.16
C ASP A 24 -12.89 26.94 -27.79
N SER A 25 -12.32 27.13 -28.98
CA SER A 25 -11.51 26.15 -29.70
C SER A 25 -10.27 25.66 -28.93
N SER A 26 -9.69 26.45 -28.02
CA SER A 26 -8.53 26.04 -27.20
C SER A 26 -8.94 25.20 -25.99
N LEU A 27 -10.08 25.54 -25.38
CA LEU A 27 -10.65 24.85 -24.24
C LEU A 27 -11.38 23.57 -24.67
N GLU A 28 -12.03 23.60 -25.84
CA GLU A 28 -12.62 22.45 -26.53
C GLU A 28 -11.56 21.35 -26.78
N GLY A 29 -10.36 21.74 -27.21
CA GLY A 29 -9.24 20.82 -27.37
C GLY A 29 -8.73 20.23 -26.05
N VAL A 30 -8.92 20.91 -24.91
CA VAL A 30 -8.62 20.37 -23.58
C VAL A 30 -9.73 19.43 -23.12
N ALA A 31 -10.99 19.79 -23.34
CA ALA A 31 -12.15 18.94 -23.03
C ALA A 31 -12.15 17.63 -23.83
N ALA A 32 -11.79 17.66 -25.12
CA ALA A 32 -11.64 16.48 -25.95
C ALA A 32 -10.56 15.52 -25.41
N ASN A 33 -9.43 16.05 -24.95
CA ASN A 33 -8.36 15.26 -24.34
C ASN A 33 -8.82 14.62 -23.02
N PHE A 34 -9.58 15.33 -22.17
CA PHE A 34 -10.14 14.75 -20.96
C PHE A 34 -11.15 13.63 -21.26
N LYS A 35 -12.01 13.80 -22.27
CA LYS A 35 -12.93 12.73 -22.72
C LYS A 35 -12.16 11.49 -23.19
N LEU A 36 -11.08 11.67 -23.95
CA LEU A 36 -10.23 10.56 -24.39
C LEU A 36 -9.53 9.86 -23.22
N LEU A 37 -9.04 10.63 -22.25
CA LEU A 37 -8.39 10.09 -21.05
C LEU A 37 -9.36 9.26 -20.21
N LEU A 38 -10.58 9.75 -19.98
CA LEU A 38 -11.62 9.03 -19.26
C LEU A 38 -11.98 7.71 -19.95
N LYS A 39 -12.08 7.71 -21.29
CA LYS A 39 -12.30 6.50 -22.07
C LYS A 39 -11.16 5.48 -21.92
N LEU A 40 -9.91 5.93 -22.02
CA LEU A 40 -8.73 5.10 -21.82
C LEU A 40 -8.66 4.50 -20.40
N ILE A 41 -9.04 5.26 -19.38
CA ILE A 41 -9.07 4.79 -17.98
C ILE A 41 -10.12 3.69 -17.83
N GLN A 42 -11.29 3.86 -18.43
CA GLN A 42 -12.34 2.85 -18.45
C GLN A 42 -11.88 1.57 -19.17
N ASP A 43 -11.31 1.71 -20.38
CA ASP A 43 -10.78 0.58 -21.15
C ASP A 43 -9.65 -0.16 -20.41
N HIS A 44 -8.81 0.57 -19.66
CA HIS A 44 -7.77 0.01 -18.82
C HIS A 44 -8.34 -0.75 -17.62
N LYS A 45 -9.34 -0.19 -16.94
CA LYS A 45 -10.05 -0.84 -15.82
C LYS A 45 -10.68 -2.16 -16.26
N ASP A 46 -11.32 -2.19 -17.42
CA ASP A 46 -12.01 -3.38 -17.94
C ASP A 46 -11.03 -4.49 -18.40
N ALA A 47 -9.83 -4.12 -18.82
CA ALA A 47 -8.79 -5.08 -19.22
C ALA A 47 -7.85 -5.51 -18.07
N SER A 48 -7.80 -4.76 -16.97
CA SER A 48 -6.94 -5.07 -15.82
C SER A 48 -7.35 -6.35 -15.08
N ASN A 49 -8.54 -6.89 -15.38
CA ASN A 49 -9.04 -8.14 -14.80
C ASN A 49 -8.62 -9.41 -15.58
N LYS A 50 -7.84 -9.27 -16.66
CA LYS A 50 -7.30 -10.40 -17.45
C LYS A 50 -5.78 -10.41 -17.33
N ASP A 51 -5.23 -11.52 -16.83
CA ASP A 51 -3.88 -11.61 -16.22
C ASP A 51 -2.69 -11.69 -17.19
N ASN A 52 -2.90 -11.59 -18.52
CA ASN A 52 -1.87 -11.95 -19.51
C ASN A 52 -1.45 -10.82 -20.46
N THR A 53 -1.65 -9.53 -20.15
CA THR A 53 -1.40 -8.43 -21.11
C THR A 53 -0.65 -7.23 -20.53
N ASP A 54 0.49 -7.45 -19.89
CA ASP A 54 1.33 -6.37 -19.33
C ASP A 54 1.86 -5.39 -20.39
N GLY A 55 2.20 -5.87 -21.60
CA GLY A 55 2.64 -5.00 -22.70
C GLY A 55 1.55 -4.02 -23.16
N LEU A 56 0.29 -4.45 -23.23
CA LEU A 56 -0.85 -3.60 -23.59
C LEU A 56 -1.24 -2.65 -22.45
N ARG A 57 -1.08 -3.07 -21.19
CA ARG A 57 -1.26 -2.21 -20.01
C ARG A 57 -0.26 -1.06 -20.04
N MET A 58 1.02 -1.36 -20.24
CA MET A 58 2.08 -0.35 -20.33
C MET A 58 1.86 0.62 -21.50
N LEU A 59 1.41 0.13 -22.67
CA LEU A 59 1.07 0.97 -23.81
C LEU A 59 -0.08 1.95 -23.50
N ARG A 60 -1.12 1.48 -22.79
CA ARG A 60 -2.26 2.33 -22.38
C ARG A 60 -1.85 3.39 -21.37
N VAL A 61 -1.05 3.02 -20.35
CA VAL A 61 -0.52 3.98 -19.37
C VAL A 61 0.37 5.03 -20.05
N THR A 62 1.21 4.62 -21.01
CA THR A 62 2.05 5.55 -21.80
C THR A 62 1.19 6.53 -22.61
N THR A 63 0.10 6.03 -23.21
CA THR A 63 -0.86 6.86 -23.97
C THR A 63 -1.57 7.86 -23.05
N MET A 64 -2.01 7.44 -21.85
CA MET A 64 -2.61 8.32 -20.84
C MET A 64 -1.65 9.45 -20.43
N MET A 65 -0.38 9.11 -20.20
CA MET A 65 0.65 10.09 -19.82
C MET A 65 0.85 11.15 -20.92
N THR A 66 0.88 10.73 -22.19
CA THR A 66 1.03 11.64 -23.34
C THR A 66 -0.17 12.59 -23.46
N ILE A 67 -1.40 12.11 -23.17
CA ILE A 67 -2.59 12.96 -23.16
C ILE A 67 -2.52 14.00 -22.04
N LEU A 68 -2.06 13.61 -20.85
CA LEU A 68 -1.87 14.52 -19.72
C LEU A 68 -0.84 15.62 -20.01
N ASP A 69 0.28 15.28 -20.66
CA ASP A 69 1.29 16.26 -21.07
C ASP A 69 0.73 17.24 -22.12
N ASN A 70 -0.10 16.76 -23.05
CA ASN A 70 -0.80 17.62 -24.00
C ASN A 70 -1.79 18.57 -23.31
N VAL A 71 -2.55 18.09 -22.33
CA VAL A 71 -3.46 18.91 -21.52
C VAL A 71 -2.68 19.97 -20.75
N ARG A 72 -1.61 19.59 -20.05
CA ARG A 72 -0.73 20.50 -19.30
C ARG A 72 -0.17 21.60 -20.22
N THR A 73 0.32 21.23 -21.40
CA THR A 73 0.88 22.18 -22.37
C THR A 73 -0.17 23.18 -22.87
N ARG A 74 -1.39 22.71 -23.16
CA ARG A 74 -2.49 23.56 -23.61
C ARG A 74 -3.00 24.50 -22.51
N ILE A 75 -3.16 24.00 -21.29
CA ILE A 75 -3.54 24.81 -20.12
C ILE A 75 -2.51 25.91 -19.85
N LYS A 76 -1.21 25.57 -19.87
CA LYS A 76 -0.13 26.54 -19.69
C LYS A 76 -0.15 27.63 -20.77
N LYS A 77 -0.43 27.24 -22.02
CA LYS A 77 -0.59 28.18 -23.13
C LYS A 77 -1.79 29.11 -22.89
N CYS A 78 -2.93 28.60 -22.45
CA CYS A 78 -4.13 29.40 -22.14
C CYS A 78 -3.92 30.36 -20.94
N GLN A 79 -3.18 29.96 -19.91
CA GLN A 79 -2.88 30.80 -18.74
C GLN A 79 -1.93 31.96 -19.07
N SER A 80 -0.95 31.75 -19.97
CA SER A 80 0.01 32.79 -20.37
C SER A 80 -0.59 34.00 -21.11
N PHE A 81 -1.84 33.89 -21.61
CA PHE A 81 -2.56 35.01 -22.23
C PHE A 81 -3.21 35.96 -21.21
N GLY A 82 -3.48 35.50 -19.97
CA GLY A 82 -4.10 36.33 -18.92
C GLY A 82 -3.12 37.28 -18.23
N GLU A 83 -1.84 36.91 -18.15
CA GLU A 83 -0.82 37.61 -17.36
C GLU A 83 -0.35 38.93 -17.99
N LYS A 84 -0.42 39.04 -19.33
CA LYS A 84 -0.05 40.27 -20.06
C LYS A 84 -1.06 41.41 -19.91
N ARG A 85 -2.35 41.13 -19.66
CA ARG A 85 -3.39 42.18 -19.52
C ARG A 85 -3.53 42.74 -18.09
N LEU A 86 -3.14 41.96 -17.09
CA LEU A 86 -3.12 42.41 -15.68
C LEU A 86 -1.93 43.33 -15.37
N SER A 87 -0.83 43.21 -16.11
CA SER A 87 0.38 44.01 -15.94
C SER A 87 0.29 45.39 -16.63
N GLU A 88 -0.39 45.50 -17.78
CA GLU A 88 -0.61 46.79 -18.46
C GLU A 88 -1.68 47.68 -17.80
N SER A 89 -2.64 47.10 -17.09
CA SER A 89 -3.73 47.86 -16.45
C SER A 89 -3.37 48.45 -15.07
N LYS A 90 -2.22 48.08 -14.49
CA LYS A 90 -1.78 48.51 -13.15
C LYS A 90 -0.85 49.73 -13.11
N LEU A 91 -0.42 50.26 -14.26
CA LEU A 91 0.59 51.34 -14.36
C LEU A 91 0.02 52.75 -14.69
N ARG A 92 -1.31 52.94 -14.75
CA ARG A 92 -1.93 54.27 -14.93
C ARG A 92 -2.60 54.80 -13.66
N ARG A 93 -1.88 54.82 -12.53
CA ARG A 93 -2.34 55.52 -11.33
C ARG A 93 -1.24 56.46 -10.82
N CYS A 94 -1.59 57.74 -10.82
CA CYS A 94 -0.96 58.85 -10.12
C CYS A 94 0.26 59.52 -10.79
N TYR A 95 -0.02 60.41 -11.76
CA TYR A 95 0.66 61.71 -11.85
C TYR A 95 -0.35 62.77 -12.27
N THR A 96 -1.04 63.34 -11.29
CA THR A 96 -1.60 64.69 -11.41
C THR A 96 -0.85 65.57 -10.42
N ASP A 97 0.30 66.07 -10.86
CA ASP A 97 0.93 67.22 -10.23
C ASP A 97 -0.01 68.42 -10.41
N VAL A 98 -0.71 68.78 -9.33
CA VAL A 98 -1.45 70.03 -9.26
C VAL A 98 -0.42 71.15 -9.23
N LYS A 99 -0.12 71.73 -10.39
CA LYS A 99 0.56 73.03 -10.50
C LYS A 99 -0.25 74.07 -9.72
N LEU A 100 0.25 74.49 -8.56
CA LEU A 100 -0.11 75.77 -7.97
C LEU A 100 0.44 76.89 -8.88
N THR A 101 -0.39 77.37 -9.80
CA THR A 101 -0.16 78.65 -10.47
C THR A 101 -0.53 79.77 -9.51
N ASN A 102 0.47 80.26 -8.78
CA ASN A 102 0.44 81.58 -8.15
C ASN A 102 0.35 82.64 -9.26
N ASN A 103 -0.79 83.31 -9.36
CA ASN A 103 -0.91 84.57 -10.09
C ASN A 103 -1.25 85.69 -9.11
N VAL A 104 -0.24 86.49 -8.80
CA VAL A 104 -0.37 87.85 -8.32
C VAL A 104 -0.89 88.71 -9.47
N ARG A 105 -2.10 89.29 -9.37
CA ARG A 105 -2.36 90.68 -9.81
C ARG A 105 -3.77 91.19 -9.48
N LYS A 106 -3.73 92.35 -8.80
CA LYS A 106 -4.61 93.52 -8.94
C LYS A 106 -6.03 93.42 -8.37
N GLU A 107 -6.14 94.00 -7.18
CA GLU A 107 -7.27 94.81 -6.73
C GLU A 107 -8.02 95.49 -7.88
N LYS A 108 -9.23 95.01 -8.16
CA LYS A 108 -10.48 95.76 -8.42
C LYS A 108 -11.51 94.84 -9.06
N LYS A 109 -12.57 94.56 -8.29
CA LYS A 109 -13.92 94.03 -8.62
C LYS A 109 -14.29 92.85 -7.71
N GLN A 110 -14.97 93.16 -6.60
CA GLN A 110 -15.43 92.18 -5.61
C GLN A 110 -16.59 91.29 -6.11
N ASP A 111 -17.37 91.71 -7.11
CA ASP A 111 -18.59 90.98 -7.51
C ASP A 111 -18.37 89.80 -8.47
N GLU A 112 -17.38 89.84 -9.38
CA GLU A 112 -17.11 88.72 -10.31
C GLU A 112 -16.39 87.54 -9.64
N ALA A 113 -15.51 87.83 -8.66
CA ALA A 113 -14.80 86.80 -7.90
C ALA A 113 -15.72 85.99 -6.97
N MET A 114 -16.77 86.63 -6.44
CA MET A 114 -17.73 85.98 -5.54
C MET A 114 -18.65 84.98 -6.28
N ILE A 115 -18.93 85.23 -7.57
CA ILE A 115 -19.74 84.34 -8.43
C ILE A 115 -18.95 83.07 -8.80
N ASP A 116 -17.68 83.21 -9.18
CA ASP A 116 -16.81 82.06 -9.49
C ASP A 116 -16.56 81.17 -8.25
N GLU A 117 -16.37 81.78 -7.08
CA GLU A 117 -16.22 81.01 -5.84
C GLU A 117 -17.48 80.23 -5.47
N LYS A 118 -18.66 80.82 -5.65
CA LYS A 118 -19.95 80.13 -5.43
C LYS A 118 -20.11 78.93 -6.36
N GLU A 119 -19.70 79.05 -7.62
CA GLU A 119 -19.76 77.92 -8.57
C GLU A 119 -18.72 76.85 -8.23
N ARG A 120 -17.49 77.25 -7.86
CA ARG A 120 -16.45 76.36 -7.37
C ARG A 120 -16.91 75.54 -6.16
N LEU A 121 -17.53 76.18 -5.17
CA LEU A 121 -18.06 75.50 -3.98
C LEU A 121 -19.17 74.51 -4.34
N LYS A 122 -20.06 74.84 -5.28
CA LYS A 122 -21.07 73.89 -5.79
C LYS A 122 -20.44 72.68 -6.47
N ARG A 123 -19.41 72.88 -7.30
CA ARG A 123 -18.66 71.78 -7.95
C ARG A 123 -17.98 70.89 -6.90
N GLN A 124 -17.36 71.48 -5.87
CA GLN A 124 -16.73 70.75 -4.78
C GLN A 124 -17.74 69.96 -3.94
N LEU A 125 -18.89 70.55 -3.62
CA LEU A 125 -19.97 69.86 -2.89
C LEU A 125 -20.49 68.66 -3.68
N ASN A 126 -20.73 68.84 -4.99
CA ASN A 126 -21.16 67.75 -5.87
C ASN A 126 -20.10 66.64 -5.98
N ALA A 127 -18.82 67.01 -6.10
CA ALA A 127 -17.71 66.06 -6.09
C ALA A 127 -17.62 65.28 -4.76
N SER A 128 -17.78 65.98 -3.62
CA SER A 128 -17.80 65.37 -2.30
C SER A 128 -18.98 64.41 -2.14
N LEU A 129 -20.18 64.80 -2.60
CA LEU A 129 -21.36 63.95 -2.57
C LEU A 129 -21.21 62.70 -3.46
N ALA A 130 -20.60 62.85 -4.63
CA ALA A 130 -20.26 61.73 -5.51
C ALA A 130 -19.23 60.79 -4.88
N ALA A 131 -18.19 61.33 -4.24
CA ALA A 131 -17.19 60.56 -3.51
C ALA A 131 -17.83 59.76 -2.35
N ARG A 132 -18.71 60.41 -1.58
CA ARG A 132 -19.45 59.75 -0.49
C ARG A 132 -20.28 58.57 -0.99
N LYS A 133 -21.06 58.75 -2.06
CA LYS A 133 -21.86 57.66 -2.66
C LYS A 133 -21.00 56.50 -3.15
N ARG A 134 -19.83 56.78 -3.74
CA ARG A 134 -18.88 55.72 -4.15
C ARG A 134 -18.33 54.95 -2.96
N LEU A 135 -18.02 55.66 -1.87
CA LEU A 135 -17.50 55.07 -0.65
C LEU A 135 -18.57 54.20 0.05
N GLU A 136 -19.82 54.65 0.05
CA GLU A 136 -20.96 53.88 0.55
C GLU A 136 -21.16 52.56 -0.22
N VAL A 137 -21.10 52.59 -1.55
CA VAL A 137 -21.17 51.37 -2.39
C VAL A 137 -19.99 50.44 -2.10
N MET A 138 -18.79 50.98 -1.91
CA MET A 138 -17.59 50.19 -1.58
C MET A 138 -17.70 49.51 -0.22
N CYS A 139 -18.16 50.24 0.82
CA CYS A 139 -18.39 49.66 2.14
C CYS A 139 -19.42 48.53 2.09
N TRP A 140 -20.50 48.70 1.31
CA TRP A 140 -21.51 47.67 1.13
C TRP A 140 -20.96 46.44 0.39
N SER A 141 -20.20 46.62 -0.71
CA SER A 141 -19.61 45.49 -1.43
C SER A 141 -18.57 44.76 -0.58
N LEU A 142 -17.77 45.48 0.21
CA LEU A 142 -16.78 44.89 1.12
C LEU A 142 -17.43 44.10 2.25
N GLY A 143 -18.56 44.59 2.78
CA GLY A 143 -19.37 43.85 3.76
C GLY A 143 -19.84 42.51 3.21
N LYS A 144 -20.35 42.49 1.98
CA LYS A 144 -20.75 41.25 1.29
C LYS A 144 -19.59 40.29 1.05
N GLU A 145 -18.45 40.82 0.61
CA GLU A 145 -17.25 40.00 0.40
C GLU A 145 -16.76 39.36 1.70
N LYS A 146 -16.80 40.11 2.82
CA LYS A 146 -16.51 39.59 4.16
C LYS A 146 -17.46 38.46 4.56
N GLU A 147 -18.76 38.59 4.29
CA GLU A 147 -19.74 37.54 4.57
C GLU A 147 -19.49 36.27 3.74
N ILE A 148 -19.18 36.41 2.45
CA ILE A 148 -18.82 35.29 1.57
C ILE A 148 -17.56 34.59 2.08
N MET A 149 -16.50 35.35 2.39
CA MET A 149 -15.26 34.78 2.94
C MET A 149 -15.50 34.05 4.27
N ALA A 150 -16.34 34.60 5.15
CA ALA A 150 -16.68 33.94 6.41
C ALA A 150 -17.42 32.60 6.19
N ALA A 151 -18.37 32.57 5.25
CA ALA A 151 -19.07 31.35 4.89
C ALA A 151 -18.13 30.30 4.29
N GLU A 152 -17.20 30.71 3.44
CA GLU A 152 -16.23 29.81 2.81
C GLU A 152 -15.19 29.29 3.81
N LEU A 153 -14.73 30.12 4.74
CA LEU A 153 -13.91 29.69 5.87
C LEU A 153 -14.65 28.69 6.75
N SER A 154 -15.92 28.94 7.07
CA SER A 154 -16.73 28.00 7.86
C SER A 154 -16.88 26.65 7.16
N LYS A 155 -17.09 26.66 5.83
CA LYS A 155 -17.12 25.44 5.03
C LYS A 155 -15.79 24.70 5.08
N LYS A 156 -14.67 25.41 4.96
CA LYS A 156 -13.33 24.80 5.01
C LYS A 156 -12.99 24.22 6.37
N VAL A 157 -13.39 24.88 7.45
CA VAL A 157 -13.23 24.35 8.82
C VAL A 157 -14.01 23.04 8.95
N HIS A 158 -15.24 22.98 8.44
CA HIS A 158 -16.03 21.75 8.47
C HIS A 158 -15.40 20.62 7.63
N GLU A 159 -14.98 20.89 6.40
CA GLU A 159 -14.29 19.91 5.54
C GLU A 159 -13.02 19.36 6.20
N VAL A 160 -12.23 20.21 6.86
CA VAL A 160 -11.02 19.78 7.59
C VAL A 160 -11.39 18.90 8.78
N SER A 161 -12.42 19.27 9.55
CA SER A 161 -12.88 18.46 10.69
C SER A 161 -13.32 17.06 10.24
N GLU A 162 -14.07 16.94 9.16
CA GLU A 162 -14.47 15.63 8.61
C GLU A 162 -13.26 14.79 8.17
N MET A 163 -12.25 15.42 7.58
CA MET A 163 -11.01 14.73 7.21
C MET A 163 -10.21 14.28 8.43
N GLU A 164 -10.18 15.08 9.50
CA GLU A 164 -9.53 14.72 10.77
C GLU A 164 -10.20 13.49 11.41
N ASP A 165 -11.53 13.43 11.41
CA ASP A 165 -12.29 12.27 11.90
C ASP A 165 -11.96 11.00 11.11
N LEU A 166 -11.95 11.08 9.78
CA LEU A 166 -11.55 9.97 8.91
C LEU A 166 -10.10 9.51 9.16
N ILE A 167 -9.19 10.46 9.38
CA ILE A 167 -7.78 10.15 9.72
C ILE A 167 -7.72 9.44 11.07
N ASN A 168 -8.49 9.87 12.07
CA ASN A 168 -8.52 9.24 13.38
C ASN A 168 -9.07 7.81 13.31
N GLU A 169 -10.19 7.58 12.60
CA GLU A 169 -10.70 6.23 12.36
C GLU A 169 -9.69 5.32 11.65
N LEU A 170 -8.95 5.86 10.67
CA LEU A 170 -7.92 5.10 9.96
C LEU A 170 -6.73 4.78 10.86
N LYS A 171 -6.35 5.68 11.77
CA LYS A 171 -5.30 5.43 12.77
C LYS A 171 -5.72 4.32 13.72
N GLU A 172 -6.94 4.35 14.26
CA GLU A 172 -7.48 3.30 15.12
C GLU A 172 -7.53 1.94 14.42
N LYS A 173 -8.00 1.90 13.17
CA LYS A 173 -8.02 0.67 12.36
C LYS A 173 -6.60 0.13 12.13
N ASN A 174 -5.63 1.01 11.83
CA ASN A 174 -4.24 0.61 11.65
C ASN A 174 -3.62 0.07 12.94
N GLU A 175 -3.87 0.70 14.08
CA GLU A 175 -3.39 0.24 15.39
C GLU A 175 -3.92 -1.16 15.71
N CYS A 176 -5.24 -1.39 15.54
CA CYS A 176 -5.84 -2.71 15.71
C CYS A 176 -5.24 -3.76 14.77
N LEU A 177 -4.98 -3.41 13.50
CA LEU A 177 -4.32 -4.32 12.56
C LEU A 177 -2.90 -4.67 12.98
N VAL A 178 -2.14 -3.69 13.48
CA VAL A 178 -0.79 -3.90 14.00
C VAL A 178 -0.79 -4.83 15.21
N GLU A 179 -1.72 -4.66 16.14
CA GLU A 179 -1.88 -5.56 17.29
C GLU A 179 -2.17 -7.00 16.85
N ARG A 180 -3.14 -7.20 15.94
CA ARG A 180 -3.48 -8.53 15.40
C ARG A 180 -2.32 -9.19 14.66
N LEU A 181 -1.50 -8.42 13.95
CA LEU A 181 -0.29 -8.94 13.29
C LEU A 181 0.74 -9.42 14.32
N HIS A 182 0.93 -8.68 15.41
CA HIS A 182 1.83 -9.09 16.48
C HIS A 182 1.32 -10.36 17.19
N GLU A 183 0.03 -10.44 17.49
CA GLU A 183 -0.59 -11.63 18.07
C GLU A 183 -0.44 -12.85 17.15
N GLY A 184 -0.78 -12.71 15.86
CA GLY A 184 -0.62 -13.80 14.90
C GLY A 184 0.83 -14.23 14.69
N SER A 185 1.80 -13.31 14.83
CA SER A 185 3.22 -13.64 14.80
C SER A 185 3.67 -14.39 16.06
N LYS A 186 3.17 -13.99 17.24
CA LYS A 186 3.46 -14.67 18.52
C LYS A 186 2.91 -16.10 18.51
N GLU A 187 1.64 -16.26 18.12
CA GLU A 187 0.99 -17.57 18.04
C GLU A 187 1.75 -18.52 17.09
N LYS A 188 2.10 -18.05 15.89
CA LYS A 188 2.90 -18.84 14.94
C LYS A 188 4.28 -19.21 15.49
N HIS A 189 4.91 -18.31 16.24
CA HIS A 189 6.21 -18.58 16.84
C HIS A 189 6.10 -19.63 17.96
N GLU A 190 5.08 -19.52 18.80
CA GLU A 190 4.80 -20.45 19.89
C GLU A 190 4.48 -21.86 19.37
N ILE A 191 3.59 -21.96 18.37
CA ILE A 191 3.30 -23.24 17.69
C ILE A 191 4.57 -23.84 17.08
N LYS A 192 5.43 -23.01 16.46
CA LYS A 192 6.70 -23.48 15.88
C LYS A 192 7.68 -23.98 16.95
N ILE A 193 7.72 -23.34 18.11
CA ILE A 193 8.53 -23.79 19.24
C ILE A 193 8.02 -25.14 19.77
N GLU A 194 6.71 -25.26 20.00
CA GLU A 194 6.11 -26.46 20.58
C GLU A 194 6.23 -27.67 19.63
N THR A 195 5.97 -27.46 18.34
CA THR A 195 6.17 -28.49 17.31
C THR A 195 7.62 -28.93 17.20
N ASN A 196 8.59 -28.00 17.20
CA ASN A 196 10.01 -28.34 17.19
C ASN A 196 10.42 -29.12 18.45
N LYS A 197 9.86 -28.78 19.61
CA LYS A 197 10.11 -29.49 20.86
C LYS A 197 9.59 -30.93 20.78
N ALA A 198 8.34 -31.12 20.35
CA ALA A 198 7.74 -32.45 20.18
C ALA A 198 8.53 -33.32 19.19
N LEU A 199 8.94 -32.75 18.06
CA LEU A 199 9.78 -33.44 17.07
C LEU A 199 11.15 -33.82 17.63
N SER A 200 11.77 -32.94 18.42
CA SER A 200 13.06 -33.22 19.08
C SER A 200 12.94 -34.35 20.10
N GLU A 201 11.86 -34.38 20.89
CA GLU A 201 11.59 -35.46 21.83
C GLU A 201 11.33 -36.80 21.12
N GLN A 202 10.58 -36.78 20.02
CA GLN A 202 10.34 -37.97 19.21
C GLN A 202 11.65 -38.52 18.62
N LEU A 203 12.50 -37.64 18.07
CA LEU A 203 13.81 -38.02 17.54
C LEU A 203 14.70 -38.64 18.63
N LEU A 204 14.72 -38.07 19.83
CA LEU A 204 15.48 -38.60 20.96
C LEU A 204 15.01 -40.01 21.34
N ARG A 205 13.69 -40.21 21.45
CA ARG A 205 13.10 -41.54 21.72
C ARG A 205 13.49 -42.56 20.65
N SER A 206 13.44 -42.18 19.38
CA SER A 206 13.86 -43.05 18.28
C SER A 206 15.35 -43.40 18.38
N LEU A 207 16.21 -42.42 18.64
CA LEU A 207 17.66 -42.65 18.82
C LEU A 207 17.96 -43.57 19.99
N ASP A 208 17.28 -43.41 21.12
CA ASP A 208 17.44 -44.28 22.29
C ASP A 208 16.92 -45.69 22.00
N GLY A 209 15.83 -45.83 21.25
CA GLY A 209 15.35 -47.10 20.71
C GLY A 209 16.41 -47.81 19.86
N TYR A 210 16.99 -47.11 18.88
CA TYR A 210 18.07 -47.65 18.04
C TYR A 210 19.31 -48.05 18.86
N ARG A 211 19.72 -47.22 19.83
CA ARG A 211 20.85 -47.54 20.74
C ARG A 211 20.57 -48.78 21.57
N SER A 212 19.32 -48.94 22.04
CA SER A 212 18.90 -50.12 22.80
C SER A 212 18.96 -51.40 21.95
N ILE A 213 18.42 -51.35 20.74
CA ILE A 213 18.45 -52.47 19.79
C ILE A 213 19.91 -52.83 19.42
N LYS A 214 20.76 -51.83 19.14
CA LYS A 214 22.18 -52.04 18.85
C LYS A 214 22.90 -52.76 20.00
N ARG A 215 22.62 -52.39 21.26
CA ARG A 215 23.17 -53.07 22.44
C ARG A 215 22.69 -54.52 22.53
N LYS A 216 21.39 -54.77 22.36
CA LYS A 216 20.82 -56.13 22.37
C LYS A 216 21.43 -57.00 21.27
N TRP A 217 21.50 -56.49 20.04
CA TRP A 217 22.10 -57.20 18.92
C TRP A 217 23.57 -57.54 19.19
N LYS A 218 24.35 -56.61 19.76
CA LYS A 218 25.75 -56.88 20.12
C LYS A 218 25.86 -57.99 21.17
N ASN A 219 25.01 -57.98 22.19
CA ASN A 219 25.01 -59.01 23.23
C ASN A 219 24.61 -60.39 22.68
N GLU A 220 23.58 -60.47 21.85
CA GLU A 220 23.18 -61.74 21.22
C GLU A 220 24.22 -62.25 20.22
N HIS A 221 24.87 -61.34 19.48
CA HIS A 221 25.97 -61.70 18.59
C HIS A 221 27.18 -62.25 19.37
N GLU A 222 27.54 -61.63 20.50
CA GLU A 222 28.61 -62.10 21.38
C GLU A 222 28.29 -63.48 21.98
N LYS A 223 27.06 -63.70 22.47
CA LYS A 223 26.60 -65.03 22.90
C LYS A 223 26.70 -66.06 21.78
N ASN A 224 26.26 -65.72 20.57
CA ASN A 224 26.31 -66.63 19.44
C ASN A 224 27.76 -66.98 19.06
N MET A 225 28.69 -66.01 19.13
CA MET A 225 30.12 -66.26 18.96
C MET A 225 30.66 -67.22 20.03
N THR A 226 30.35 -66.99 21.31
CA THR A 226 30.77 -67.91 22.38
C THR A 226 30.20 -69.32 22.19
N MET A 227 28.95 -69.45 21.74
CA MET A 227 28.34 -70.75 21.46
C MET A 227 29.03 -71.45 20.29
N HIS A 228 29.36 -70.72 19.22
CA HIS A 228 30.14 -71.26 18.09
C HIS A 228 31.53 -71.74 18.53
N GLU A 229 32.24 -70.97 19.36
CA GLU A 229 33.53 -71.39 19.93
C GLU A 229 33.38 -72.69 20.74
N THR A 230 32.35 -72.81 21.59
CA THR A 230 32.11 -74.05 22.36
C THR A 230 31.74 -75.24 21.47
N LEU A 231 30.96 -75.03 20.40
CA LEU A 231 30.60 -76.07 19.45
C LEU A 231 31.80 -76.53 18.63
N GLU A 232 32.70 -75.62 18.26
CA GLU A 232 33.95 -75.94 17.57
C GLU A 232 34.88 -76.77 18.47
N GLU A 233 35.02 -76.41 19.75
CA GLU A 233 35.78 -77.20 20.72
C GLU A 233 35.20 -78.61 20.90
N MET A 234 33.87 -78.72 21.03
CA MET A 234 33.18 -80.01 21.13
C MET A 234 33.35 -80.84 19.85
N GLY A 235 33.26 -80.20 18.68
CA GLY A 235 33.51 -80.83 17.39
C GLY A 235 34.91 -81.43 17.29
N ALA A 236 35.94 -80.68 17.71
CA ALA A 236 37.32 -81.16 17.75
C ALA A 236 37.51 -82.35 18.72
N LYS A 237 36.85 -82.33 19.88
CA LYS A 237 36.85 -83.47 20.82
C LYS A 237 36.19 -84.72 20.23
N ILE A 238 35.04 -84.57 19.57
CA ILE A 238 34.37 -85.69 18.89
C ILE A 238 35.26 -86.25 17.78
N GLU A 239 35.86 -85.39 16.95
CA GLU A 239 36.72 -85.80 15.84
C GLU A 239 37.96 -86.57 16.34
N SER A 240 38.63 -86.05 17.38
CA SER A 240 39.76 -86.75 18.00
C SER A 240 39.35 -88.07 18.65
N GLY A 241 38.18 -88.15 19.30
CA GLY A 241 37.61 -89.39 19.83
C GLY A 241 37.35 -90.44 18.76
N ILE A 242 36.74 -90.04 17.63
CA ILE A 242 36.52 -90.90 16.46
C ILE A 242 37.86 -91.38 15.88
N HIS A 243 38.87 -90.52 15.82
CA HIS A 243 40.20 -90.88 15.35
C HIS A 243 40.88 -91.92 16.27
N LEU A 244 40.81 -91.72 17.59
CA LEU A 244 41.30 -92.69 18.59
C LEU A 244 40.58 -94.03 18.47
N PHE A 245 39.25 -94.00 18.32
CA PHE A 245 38.41 -95.17 18.10
C PHE A 245 38.84 -95.95 16.86
N ARG A 246 39.07 -95.27 15.72
CA ARG A 246 39.57 -95.90 14.49
C ARG A 246 40.93 -96.59 14.67
N GLN A 247 41.76 -96.14 15.61
CA GLN A 247 43.08 -96.72 15.87
C GLN A 247 43.07 -97.89 16.87
N LYS A 248 42.12 -97.94 17.82
CA LYS A 248 42.21 -98.84 18.99
C LYS A 248 41.35 -100.11 18.98
N ILE A 249 40.24 -100.16 18.24
CA ILE A 249 39.35 -101.33 18.33
C ILE A 249 40.01 -102.58 17.78
N THR A 250 40.38 -103.47 18.68
CA THR A 250 40.82 -104.83 18.36
C THR A 250 40.20 -105.88 19.30
N SER A 251 39.49 -105.46 20.36
CA SER A 251 38.97 -106.30 21.45
C SER A 251 37.55 -105.87 21.91
N VAL A 252 36.85 -106.74 22.66
CA VAL A 252 35.51 -106.49 23.23
C VAL A 252 35.55 -105.57 24.46
N GLU A 253 36.60 -105.63 25.28
CA GLU A 253 36.80 -104.69 26.41
C GLU A 253 36.88 -103.22 25.97
N ASP A 254 37.39 -102.94 24.77
CA ASP A 254 37.48 -101.57 24.21
C ASP A 254 36.08 -100.97 23.95
N ILE A 255 35.05 -101.81 23.83
CA ILE A 255 33.66 -101.40 23.60
C ILE A 255 33.04 -100.82 24.88
N ILE A 256 33.44 -101.32 26.06
CA ILE A 256 32.92 -100.86 27.35
C ILE A 256 33.51 -99.48 27.72
N GLU A 257 34.81 -99.27 27.48
CA GLU A 257 35.41 -97.94 27.64
C GLU A 257 34.77 -96.91 26.68
N LEU A 258 34.35 -97.35 25.50
CA LEU A 258 33.68 -96.51 24.51
C LEU A 258 32.30 -96.07 24.96
N GLU A 259 31.47 -96.96 25.53
CA GLU A 259 30.19 -96.59 26.10
C GLU A 259 30.34 -95.47 27.13
N HIS A 260 31.40 -95.52 27.95
CA HIS A 260 31.63 -94.49 28.95
C HIS A 260 32.04 -93.13 28.34
N VAL A 261 32.83 -93.14 27.25
CA VAL A 261 33.16 -91.90 26.51
C VAL A 261 31.93 -91.33 25.81
N ILE A 262 31.06 -92.18 25.24
CA ILE A 262 29.80 -91.76 24.62
C ILE A 262 28.87 -91.14 25.66
N GLU A 263 28.68 -91.78 26.82
CA GLU A 263 27.90 -91.22 27.94
C GLU A 263 28.46 -89.86 28.39
N SER A 264 29.79 -89.72 28.46
CA SER A 264 30.43 -88.45 28.82
C SER A 264 30.14 -87.34 27.80
N LEU A 265 30.19 -87.66 26.51
CA LEU A 265 29.87 -86.73 25.42
C LEU A 265 28.38 -86.38 25.41
N GLU A 266 27.48 -87.34 25.63
CA GLU A 266 26.05 -87.09 25.75
C GLU A 266 25.72 -86.15 26.92
N MET A 267 26.37 -86.33 28.08
CA MET A 267 26.22 -85.41 29.20
C MET A 267 26.77 -84.00 28.90
N GLN A 268 27.82 -83.88 28.10
CA GLN A 268 28.32 -82.57 27.67
C GLN A 268 27.37 -81.90 26.67
N VAL A 269 26.85 -82.62 25.68
CA VAL A 269 25.88 -82.10 24.71
C VAL A 269 24.59 -81.64 25.42
N ALA A 270 24.08 -82.43 26.38
CA ALA A 270 22.88 -82.10 27.13
C ALA A 270 23.01 -80.86 28.01
N LYS A 271 24.22 -80.42 28.35
CA LYS A 271 24.45 -79.16 29.10
C LYS A 271 24.31 -77.90 28.23
N HIS A 272 24.32 -78.04 26.91
CA HIS A 272 24.33 -76.93 25.96
C HIS A 272 23.05 -76.84 25.11
N LEU A 273 22.08 -77.74 25.32
CA LEU A 273 20.71 -77.72 24.78
C LEU A 273 19.73 -77.18 25.82
#